data_AF-A0A2S2P507-F1
#
_entry.id   AF-A0A2S2P507-F1
#
_cell.length_a   1.000
_cell.length_b   1.000
_cell.length_c   1.000
_cell.angle_alpha   90.00
_cell.angle_beta   90.00
_cell.angle_gamma   90.00
#
_symmetry.space_group_name_H-M   'P 1'
#
loop_
_entity.id
_entity.type
_entity.pdbx_description
1 polymer ?
#
loop_
_entity_poly.entity_id
_entity_poly.type
_entity_poly.pdbx_seq_one_letter_code
_entity_poly.pdbx_strand_id
1 'polypeptide(L)'
;LRTRRLDKVNHGWVRSDLSRAFQVWSKYSKLTFREVNSESADILVFFEKGYHGDGYPFDGPGQVLAHAFFPGTGRGGDAHFDEEEDWLVADKTSKDGEYLKTTTYTIDPIVYVRLV
;
A
#
# COMPACT_ATOMS: atom_id res chain seq x y z
N LEU A 1 6.64 -12.57 -8.43
CA LEU A 1 5.77 -11.75 -9.29
C LEU A 1 4.86 -12.68 -10.07
N ARG A 2 3.56 -12.73 -9.73
CA ARG A 2 2.53 -13.32 -10.58
C ARG A 2 1.78 -12.15 -11.19
N THR A 3 1.94 -11.88 -12.49
CA THR A 3 1.03 -10.99 -13.22
C THR A 3 1.07 -11.32 -14.71
N ARG A 4 -0.12 -11.39 -15.30
CA ARG A 4 -0.40 -11.23 -16.73
C ARG A 4 -1.30 -10.01 -16.89
N ARG A 5 -0.75 -8.82 -16.68
CA ARG A 5 -1.20 -7.56 -17.29
C ARG A 5 -0.25 -6.46 -16.78
N LEU A 6 0.57 -5.95 -17.70
CA LEU A 6 1.08 -4.59 -17.63
C LEU A 6 -0.18 -3.70 -17.77
N ASP A 7 -0.37 -2.58 -17.06
CA ASP A 7 0.34 -1.30 -17.22
C ASP A 7 -0.10 -0.31 -16.09
N LYS A 8 0.77 0.67 -15.76
CA LYS A 8 0.48 2.04 -15.27
C LYS A 8 0.67 2.45 -13.80
N VAL A 9 1.09 1.58 -12.90
CA VAL A 9 1.76 2.02 -11.64
C VAL A 9 3.09 1.30 -11.51
N ASN A 10 4.18 2.02 -11.29
CA ASN A 10 5.47 1.35 -11.03
C ASN A 10 5.43 0.81 -9.59
N HIS A 11 5.33 -0.51 -9.44
CA HIS A 11 5.31 -1.18 -8.14
C HIS A 11 6.56 -0.82 -7.30
N GLY A 12 7.67 -0.45 -7.94
CA GLY A 12 8.87 0.04 -7.26
C GLY A 12 8.67 1.37 -6.53
N TRP A 13 7.82 2.27 -7.03
CA TRP A 13 7.51 3.54 -6.36
C TRP A 13 6.64 3.32 -5.13
N VAL A 14 5.60 2.49 -5.24
CA VAL A 14 4.76 2.09 -4.09
C VAL A 14 5.61 1.44 -2.99
N ARG A 15 6.48 0.48 -3.36
CA ARG A 15 7.42 -0.14 -2.42
C ARG A 15 8.39 0.87 -1.79
N SER A 16 8.87 1.84 -2.57
CA SER A 16 9.73 2.92 -2.07
C SER A 16 9.00 3.79 -1.06
N ASP A 17 7.75 4.17 -1.32
CA ASP A 17 6.96 5.02 -0.44
C ASP A 17 6.56 4.31 0.85
N LEU A 18 6.14 3.05 0.75
CA LEU A 18 5.93 2.20 1.92
C LEU A 18 7.22 2.05 2.75
N SER A 19 8.35 1.79 2.10
CA SER A 19 9.64 1.71 2.78
C SER A 19 9.98 3.00 3.53
N ARG A 20 9.75 4.18 2.92
CA ARG A 20 9.93 5.48 3.58
C ARG A 20 8.98 5.65 4.78
N ALA A 21 7.71 5.30 4.62
CA ALA A 21 6.73 5.36 5.70
C ALA A 21 7.13 4.48 6.88
N PHE A 22 7.51 3.23 6.65
CA PHE A 22 7.97 2.31 7.69
C PHE A 22 9.29 2.77 8.34
N GLN A 23 10.21 3.39 7.58
CA GLN A 23 11.44 3.96 8.13
C GLN A 23 11.17 5.08 9.15
N VAL A 24 10.14 5.90 8.95
CA VAL A 24 9.73 6.92 9.93
C VAL A 24 9.35 6.24 11.25
N TRP A 25 8.55 5.18 11.20
CA TRP A 25 8.16 4.43 12.40
C TRP A 25 9.34 3.72 13.07
N SER A 26 10.23 3.08 12.31
CA SER A 26 11.45 2.46 12.86
C SER A 26 12.33 3.47 13.58
N LYS A 27 12.45 4.69 13.03
CA LYS A 27 13.33 5.73 13.59
C LYS A 27 12.94 6.17 15.00
N TYR A 28 11.65 6.14 15.32
CA TYR A 28 11.11 6.62 16.60
C TYR A 28 10.55 5.49 17.49
N SER A 29 10.86 4.24 17.18
CA SER A 29 10.44 3.08 17.95
C SER A 29 11.56 2.03 18.03
N LYS A 30 11.26 0.88 18.62
CA LYS A 30 12.14 -0.31 18.58
C LYS A 30 11.75 -1.29 17.48
N LEU A 31 10.80 -0.91 16.62
CA LEU A 31 10.28 -1.76 15.57
C LEU A 31 11.26 -1.78 14.40
N THR A 32 11.40 -2.95 13.77
CA THR A 32 12.05 -3.05 12.47
C THR A 32 11.09 -3.65 11.46
N PHE A 33 11.14 -3.13 10.23
CA PHE A 33 10.27 -3.57 9.15
C PHE A 33 11.12 -4.17 8.04
N ARG A 34 10.72 -5.35 7.57
CA ARG A 34 11.33 -6.00 6.42
C ARG A 34 10.27 -6.36 5.41
N GLU A 35 10.44 -5.89 4.19
CA GLU A 35 9.61 -6.35 3.08
C GLU A 35 9.88 -7.83 2.80
N VAL A 36 8.81 -8.61 2.68
CA VAL A 36 8.83 -10.03 2.34
C VAL A 36 7.92 -10.30 1.14
N ASN A 37 7.85 -11.54 0.67
CA ASN A 37 6.90 -11.96 -0.35
C ASN A 37 6.17 -13.21 0.16
N SER A 38 5.26 -13.03 1.12
CA SER A 38 4.60 -14.12 1.85
C SER A 38 3.28 -13.68 2.46
N GLU A 39 2.18 -14.37 2.13
CA GLU A 39 0.83 -14.15 2.70
C GLU A 39 0.77 -14.29 4.22
N SER A 40 1.82 -14.82 4.84
CA SER A 40 1.99 -14.91 6.30
C SER A 40 2.70 -13.69 6.92
N ALA A 41 2.75 -12.55 6.23
CA ALA A 41 3.38 -11.35 6.77
C ALA A 41 2.52 -10.71 7.86
N ASP A 42 3.14 -9.93 8.75
CA ASP A 42 2.42 -9.29 9.85
C ASP A 42 1.56 -8.11 9.38
N ILE A 43 1.91 -7.53 8.22
CA ILE A 43 1.19 -6.44 7.57
C ILE A 43 1.09 -6.77 6.08
N LEU A 44 -0.12 -7.02 5.59
CA LEU A 44 -0.43 -7.04 4.18
C LEU A 44 -0.98 -5.68 3.76
N VAL A 45 -0.44 -5.15 2.66
CA VAL A 45 -0.90 -3.88 2.07
C VAL A 45 -1.70 -4.19 0.82
N PHE A 46 -2.97 -3.80 0.79
CA PHE A 46 -3.90 -4.01 -0.33
C PHE A 46 -4.39 -2.68 -0.92
N PHE A 47 -4.75 -2.68 -2.19
CA PHE A 47 -5.50 -1.61 -2.86
C PHE A 47 -6.74 -2.29 -3.41
N GLU A 48 -7.89 -1.84 -2.95
CA GLU A 48 -9.17 -2.53 -3.16
C GLU A 48 -10.24 -1.52 -3.54
N LYS A 49 -11.31 -1.98 -4.18
CA LYS A 49 -12.43 -1.16 -4.64
C LYS A 49 -13.72 -1.53 -3.93
N GLY A 50 -14.49 -0.52 -3.49
CA GLY A 50 -15.84 -0.73 -3.00
C GLY A 50 -15.91 -1.84 -1.95
N TYR A 51 -16.82 -2.80 -2.11
CA TYR A 51 -16.89 -3.97 -1.22
C TYR A 51 -15.81 -5.01 -1.54
N HIS A 52 -14.92 -5.24 -0.58
CA HIS A 52 -13.74 -6.11 -0.73
C HIS A 52 -13.60 -7.17 0.40
N GLY A 53 -14.73 -7.60 0.98
CA GLY A 53 -14.80 -8.83 1.78
C GLY A 53 -14.35 -8.74 3.25
N ASP A 54 -14.09 -7.54 3.77
CA ASP A 54 -13.76 -7.30 5.18
C ASP A 54 -14.87 -6.62 6.00
N GLY A 55 -15.94 -6.17 5.34
CA GLY A 55 -17.09 -5.50 5.97
C GLY A 55 -16.98 -3.97 6.02
N TYR A 56 -15.91 -3.38 5.49
CA TYR A 56 -15.65 -1.94 5.45
C TYR A 56 -15.50 -1.48 4.00
N PRO A 57 -16.59 -1.36 3.22
CA PRO A 57 -16.47 -1.00 1.82
C PRO A 57 -15.93 0.44 1.65
N PHE A 58 -15.10 0.64 0.62
CA PHE A 58 -14.72 1.97 0.17
C PHE A 58 -15.87 2.68 -0.55
N ASP A 59 -15.83 4.02 -0.60
CA ASP A 59 -16.91 4.86 -1.14
C ASP A 59 -16.64 5.40 -2.55
N GLY A 60 -15.53 4.99 -3.16
CA GLY A 60 -15.04 5.60 -4.39
C GLY A 60 -14.36 6.94 -4.09
N PRO A 61 -14.15 7.80 -5.11
CA PRO A 61 -13.36 9.01 -4.94
C PRO A 61 -13.90 9.94 -3.84
N GLY A 62 -13.08 10.22 -2.82
CA GLY A 62 -13.37 11.19 -1.78
C GLY A 62 -13.07 10.72 -0.35
N GLN A 63 -14.11 10.33 0.39
CA GLN A 63 -14.13 10.48 1.85
C GLN A 63 -13.27 9.42 2.55
N VAL A 64 -13.29 8.18 2.09
CA VAL A 64 -12.58 7.07 2.72
C VAL A 64 -11.38 6.67 1.86
N LEU A 65 -10.23 7.29 2.14
CA LEU A 65 -9.01 7.04 1.38
C LEU A 65 -8.40 5.66 1.68
N ALA A 66 -8.43 5.22 2.93
CA ALA A 66 -7.76 4.00 3.39
C ALA A 66 -8.28 3.59 4.77
N HIS A 67 -8.12 2.31 5.11
CA HIS A 67 -8.28 1.82 6.47
C HIS A 67 -7.19 0.82 6.84
N ALA A 68 -7.03 0.56 8.14
CA ALA A 68 -6.10 -0.45 8.64
C ALA A 68 -6.67 -1.14 9.87
N PHE A 69 -6.20 -2.36 10.12
CA PHE A 69 -6.62 -3.16 11.26
C PHE A 69 -5.57 -3.12 12.37
N PHE A 70 -6.02 -3.18 13.62
CA PHE A 70 -5.12 -3.32 14.76
C PHE A 70 -4.27 -4.60 14.65
N PRO A 71 -3.07 -4.65 15.25
CA PRO A 71 -2.24 -5.84 15.26
C PRO A 71 -2.99 -7.06 15.81
N GLY A 72 -2.83 -8.22 15.17
CA GLY A 72 -3.50 -9.45 15.61
C GLY A 72 -3.38 -10.59 14.60
N THR A 73 -4.19 -11.63 14.79
CA THR A 73 -4.26 -12.78 13.86
C THR A 73 -5.23 -12.51 12.71
N GLY A 74 -5.09 -13.24 11.61
CA GLY A 74 -5.98 -13.08 10.45
C GLY A 74 -5.62 -11.79 9.71
N ARG A 75 -6.57 -10.85 9.61
CA ARG A 75 -6.35 -9.52 9.00
C ARG A 75 -5.67 -8.50 9.92
N GLY A 76 -5.31 -8.90 11.13
CA GLY A 76 -4.74 -7.99 12.11
C GLY A 76 -3.40 -7.46 11.63
N GLY A 77 -3.28 -6.14 11.49
CA GLY A 77 -2.10 -5.47 10.95
C GLY A 77 -2.23 -5.05 9.48
N ASP A 78 -3.22 -5.56 8.74
CA ASP A 78 -3.39 -5.23 7.33
C ASP A 78 -3.80 -3.78 7.12
N ALA A 79 -3.40 -3.20 5.99
CA ALA A 79 -3.73 -1.85 5.56
C ALA A 79 -4.27 -1.86 4.13
N HIS A 80 -5.46 -1.31 3.93
CA HIS A 80 -6.14 -1.25 2.64
C HIS A 80 -6.26 0.20 2.20
N PHE A 81 -6.04 0.44 0.91
CA PHE A 81 -6.14 1.74 0.25
C PHE A 81 -7.24 1.68 -0.80
N ASP A 82 -8.08 2.70 -0.92
CA ASP A 82 -9.10 2.73 -1.97
C ASP A 82 -8.42 2.89 -3.33
N GLU A 83 -8.58 1.91 -4.23
CA GLU A 83 -8.00 1.99 -5.58
C GLU A 83 -8.65 3.08 -6.44
N GLU A 84 -9.82 3.59 -6.07
CA GLU A 84 -10.53 4.61 -6.85
C GLU A 84 -10.02 6.04 -6.59
N GLU A 85 -9.10 6.20 -5.64
CA GLU A 85 -8.48 7.49 -5.33
C GLU A 85 -7.31 7.84 -6.25
N ASP A 86 -7.10 9.14 -6.48
CA ASP A 86 -5.97 9.68 -7.23
C ASP A 86 -4.67 9.67 -6.38
N TRP A 87 -4.03 8.50 -6.25
CA TRP A 87 -2.80 8.37 -5.48
C TRP A 87 -1.60 9.04 -6.16
N LEU A 88 -0.85 9.83 -5.37
CA LEU A 88 0.44 10.41 -5.75
C LEU A 88 1.58 9.59 -5.14
N VAL A 89 2.48 9.09 -5.97
CA VAL A 89 3.73 8.44 -5.52
C VAL A 89 4.91 9.36 -5.76
N ALA A 90 5.85 9.41 -4.81
CA ALA A 90 6.98 10.32 -4.90
C ALA A 90 7.97 9.87 -5.99
N ASP A 91 8.24 10.75 -6.95
CA ASP A 91 9.30 10.53 -7.93
C ASP A 91 10.68 10.88 -7.34
N LYS A 92 11.70 10.05 -7.62
CA LYS A 92 13.10 10.34 -7.32
C LYS A 92 13.77 11.21 -8.38
N THR A 93 13.14 11.45 -9.54
CA THR A 93 13.75 12.16 -10.68
C THR A 93 13.17 13.53 -11.02
N SER A 94 12.04 13.93 -10.44
CA SER A 94 11.45 15.25 -10.67
C SER A 94 12.28 16.36 -10.01
N LYS A 95 13.22 16.94 -10.78
CA LYS A 95 13.89 18.20 -10.43
C LYS A 95 12.95 19.40 -10.51
N ASP A 96 11.73 19.22 -11.01
CA ASP A 96 10.79 20.29 -11.33
C ASP A 96 9.48 20.22 -10.52
N GLY A 97 9.38 19.36 -9.49
CA GLY A 97 8.24 19.34 -8.57
C GLY A 97 6.93 18.80 -9.17
N GLU A 98 6.98 18.18 -10.34
CA GLU A 98 5.84 17.50 -10.94
C GLU A 98 5.59 16.17 -10.23
N TYR A 99 4.48 16.09 -9.49
CA TYR A 99 3.97 14.84 -8.91
C TYR A 99 3.25 14.05 -10.00
N LEU A 100 3.64 12.80 -10.22
CA LEU A 100 2.91 11.94 -11.14
C LEU A 100 1.55 11.59 -10.53
N LYS A 101 0.48 12.18 -11.08
CA LYS A 101 -0.89 11.70 -10.86
C LYS A 101 -1.00 10.32 -11.48
N THR A 102 -1.22 9.32 -10.63
CA THR A 102 -1.41 7.95 -11.09
C THR A 102 -2.91 7.70 -11.16
N THR A 103 -3.46 7.57 -12.37
CA THR A 103 -4.81 7.04 -12.55
C THR A 103 -4.76 5.53 -12.35
N THR A 104 -5.31 5.07 -11.24
CA THR A 104 -5.28 3.67 -10.80
C THR A 104 -6.14 2.77 -11.68
N TYR A 105 -5.57 1.64 -12.08
CA TYR A 105 -6.30 0.45 -12.52
C TYR A 105 -5.68 -0.74 -11.79
N THR A 106 -6.54 -1.67 -11.37
CA THR A 106 -6.30 -2.88 -10.58
C THR A 106 -4.84 -3.31 -10.56
N ILE A 107 -4.14 -2.83 -9.52
CA ILE A 107 -2.85 -3.37 -9.13
C ILE A 107 -3.20 -4.59 -8.29
N ASP A 108 -2.57 -5.75 -8.50
CA ASP A 108 -2.54 -6.79 -7.46
C ASP A 108 -1.41 -6.39 -6.50
N PRO A 109 -1.68 -5.68 -5.40
CA PRO A 109 -0.63 -5.14 -4.57
C PRO A 109 -0.59 -6.06 -3.36
N ILE A 110 0.34 -6.99 -3.34
CA ILE A 110 0.67 -7.60 -2.08
C ILE A 110 2.12 -7.21 -1.81
N VAL A 111 2.26 -6.05 -1.16
CA VAL A 111 3.49 -5.69 -0.49
C VAL A 111 3.36 -6.22 0.91
N TYR A 112 4.27 -7.13 1.26
CA TYR A 112 4.21 -7.85 2.52
C TYR A 112 5.28 -7.29 3.44
N VAL A 113 4.92 -6.93 4.66
CA VAL A 113 5.89 -6.40 5.63
C VAL A 113 5.87 -7.25 6.89
N ARG A 114 7.06 -7.65 7.31
CA ARG A 114 7.28 -8.36 8.56
C ARG A 114 7.85 -7.41 9.60
N LEU A 115 7.24 -7.42 10.78
CA LEU A 115 7.79 -6.82 11.98
C LEU A 115 8.86 -7.77 12.55
N VAL A 116 10.09 -7.28 12.69
CA VAL A 116 11.20 -8.04 13.27
C VAL A 116 11.66 -7.37 14.55
#